data_AF-A0A0F9H041-F1
#
_entry.id   AF-A0A0F9H041-F1
#
_cell.length_a   1.000
_cell.length_b   1.000
_cell.length_c   1.000
_cell.angle_alpha   90.00
_cell.angle_beta   90.00
_cell.angle_gamma   90.00
#
_symmetry.space_group_name_H-M   'P 1'
#
loop_
_entity.id
_entity.type
_entity.pdbx_description
1 polymer ?
#
loop_
_entity_poly.entity_id
_entity_poly.type
_entity_poly.pdbx_seq_one_letter_code
_entity_poly.pdbx_strand_id
1 'polypeptide(L)' 'MASLDWTRTQLSEVAKDNGLHVRTWSPGDGITRYRFFTDGNNDYFGPDNGIYTALGLAEARTFVRAWQLCERG' A
#
# COMPACT_ATOMS: atom_id res chain seq x y z
N MET A 1 -0.24 1.16 24.53
CA MET A 1 0.24 1.48 23.17
C MET A 1 -0.25 0.37 22.25
N ALA A 2 -1.25 0.61 21.41
CA ALA A 2 -1.78 -0.44 20.54
C ALA A 2 -0.71 -0.82 19.51
N SER A 3 -0.24 -2.07 19.52
CA SER A 3 0.58 -2.62 18.43
C SER A 3 -0.31 -2.73 17.19
N LEU A 4 -0.38 -1.66 16.40
CA LEU A 4 -1.12 -1.60 15.14
C LEU A 4 -0.28 -2.25 14.04
N ASP A 5 0.04 -3.52 14.20
CA ASP A 5 0.60 -4.30 13.12
C ASP A 5 -0.55 -4.72 12.19
N TRP A 6 -0.90 -3.88 11.22
CA TRP A 6 -1.89 -4.25 10.21
C TRP A 6 -1.43 -5.50 9.47
N THR A 7 -2.33 -6.48 9.34
CA THR A 7 -2.16 -7.57 8.39
C THR A 7 -2.22 -7.04 6.95
N ARG A 8 -1.82 -7.86 5.97
CA ARG A 8 -1.93 -7.48 4.55
C ARG A 8 -3.36 -7.15 4.14
N THR A 9 -4.36 -7.85 4.68
CA THR A 9 -5.78 -7.57 4.41
C THR A 9 -6.18 -6.21 4.97
N GLN A 10 -5.84 -5.94 6.23
CA GLN A 10 -6.13 -4.67 6.88
C GLN A 10 -5.43 -3.50 6.19
N LEU A 11 -4.19 -3.68 5.71
CA LEU A 11 -3.51 -2.66 4.90
C LEU A 11 -4.33 -2.29 3.66
N SER A 12 -4.81 -3.29 2.91
CA SER A 12 -5.59 -3.06 1.69
C SER A 12 -6.93 -2.38 1.96
N GLU A 13 -7.61 -2.76 3.04
CA GLU A 13 -8.88 -2.14 3.46
C GLU A 13 -8.65 -0.66 3.84
N VAL A 14 -7.68 -0.40 4.72
CA VAL A 14 -7.36 0.96 5.17
C VAL A 14 -6.88 1.82 4.00
N ALA A 15 -6.06 1.28 3.10
CA ALA A 15 -5.65 2.01 1.90
C ALA A 15 -6.87 2.40 1.05
N LYS A 16 -7.80 1.45 0.82
CA LYS A 16 -9.01 1.69 0.02
C LYS A 16 -9.90 2.77 0.63
N ASP A 17 -10.07 2.77 1.95
CA ASP A 17 -10.84 3.80 2.66
C ASP A 17 -10.22 5.21 2.52
N ASN A 18 -8.95 5.29 2.10
CA ASN A 18 -8.22 6.54 1.87
C ASN A 18 -7.97 6.83 0.38
N GLY A 19 -8.77 6.22 -0.51
CA GLY A 19 -8.67 6.43 -1.96
C GLY A 19 -7.45 5.78 -2.61
N LEU A 20 -6.79 4.85 -1.91
CA LEU A 20 -5.64 4.12 -2.43
C LEU A 20 -5.99 2.67 -2.74
N HIS A 21 -5.51 2.20 -3.88
CA HIS A 21 -5.55 0.80 -4.27
C HIS A 21 -4.17 0.19 -4.10
N VAL A 22 -4.11 -1.02 -3.53
CA VAL A 22 -2.86 -1.75 -3.33
C VAL A 22 -2.83 -2.98 -4.23
N ARG A 23 -1.71 -3.17 -4.94
CA ARG A 23 -1.38 -4.43 -5.61
C ARG A 23 -0.04 -4.92 -5.07
N THR A 24 0.11 -6.24 -5.06
CA THR A 24 1.27 -6.87 -4.43
C THR A 24 1.95 -7.82 -5.37
N TRP A 25 3.27 -7.88 -5.30
CA TRP A 25 4.06 -8.81 -6.09
C TRP A 25 5.25 -9.34 -5.30
N SER A 26 5.50 -10.64 -5.40
CA SER A 26 6.61 -11.33 -4.75
C SER A 26 7.40 -12.08 -5.82
N PRO A 27 8.57 -11.58 -6.26
CA PRO A 27 9.36 -12.23 -7.31
C PRO A 27 10.11 -13.49 -6.85
N GLY A 28 10.05 -13.83 -5.56
CA GLY A 28 10.78 -14.96 -4.98
C GLY A 28 12.12 -14.59 -4.33
N ASP A 29 12.43 -13.30 -4.20
CA ASP A 29 13.61 -12.78 -3.50
C ASP A 29 13.45 -12.64 -1.98
N GLY A 30 12.35 -13.19 -1.43
CA GLY A 30 12.00 -13.09 -0.02
C GLY A 30 11.30 -11.79 0.39
N ILE A 31 11.09 -10.83 -0.52
CA ILE A 31 10.46 -9.54 -0.22
C ILE A 31 9.17 -9.37 -1.03
N THR A 32 8.05 -9.23 -0.33
CA THR A 32 6.78 -8.84 -0.94
C THR A 32 6.75 -7.34 -1.17
N ARG A 33 6.45 -6.92 -2.39
CA ARG A 33 6.30 -5.52 -2.80
C ARG A 33 4.83 -5.12 -2.76
N TYR A 34 4.56 -3.90 -2.34
CA TYR A 34 3.23 -3.31 -2.23
C TYR A 34 3.22 -2.02 -3.03
N ARG A 35 2.57 -2.03 -4.20
CA ARG A 35 2.44 -0.87 -5.08
C ARG A 35 1.09 -0.21 -4.87
N PHE A 36 1.10 1.11 -4.73
CA PHE A 36 -0.05 1.95 -4.43
C PHE A 36 -0.48 2.75 -5.67
N PHE A 37 -1.78 2.89 -5.86
CA PHE A 37 -2.40 3.61 -6.97
C PHE A 37 -3.57 4.45 -6.47
N THR A 38 -3.88 5.54 -7.15
CA THR A 38 -5.12 6.30 -6.96
C THR A 38 -6.23 5.82 -7.91
N ASP A 39 -5.87 5.23 -9.05
CA ASP A 39 -6.82 4.56 -9.94
C ASP A 39 -6.89 3.05 -9.63
N GLY A 40 -8.09 2.56 -9.34
CA GLY A 40 -8.37 1.16 -9.02
C GLY A 40 -8.31 0.19 -10.19
N ASN A 41 -8.30 0.69 -11.44
CA ASN A 41 -8.18 -0.13 -12.64
C ASN A 41 -6.73 -0.54 -12.96
N ASN A 42 -5.75 0.00 -12.22
CA ASN A 42 -4.36 -0.34 -12.42
C ASN A 42 -3.96 -1.66 -11.75
N ASP A 43 -3.03 -2.34 -12.43
CA ASP A 43 -2.40 -3.57 -11.98
C ASP A 43 -0.93 -3.34 -11.60
N TYR A 44 -0.32 -4.32 -10.93
CA TYR A 44 1.07 -4.20 -10.49
C TYR A 44 2.03 -3.91 -11.66
N PHE A 45 1.81 -4.52 -12.83
CA PHE A 45 2.55 -4.28 -14.07
C PHE A 45 1.79 -3.42 -15.08
N GLY A 46 0.75 -2.71 -14.62
CA GLY A 46 -0.06 -1.84 -15.46
C GLY A 46 0.76 -0.69 -16.06
N PRO A 47 0.18 0.04 -17.03
CA PRO A 47 0.86 1.14 -17.70
C PRO A 47 1.27 2.25 -16.72
N ASP A 48 0.51 2.44 -15.65
CA ASP A 48 0.88 3.35 -14.58
C ASP A 48 1.78 2.66 -13.56
N ASN A 49 2.92 3.27 -13.27
CA ASN A 49 3.90 2.76 -12.30
C ASN A 49 3.43 2.87 -10.83
N GLY A 50 2.18 3.26 -10.60
CA GLY A 50 1.64 3.65 -9.30
C GLY A 50 2.25 4.95 -8.79
N ILE A 51 1.85 5.36 -7.59
CA ILE A 51 2.39 6.55 -6.91
C ILE A 51 3.56 6.22 -5.99
N TYR A 52 3.63 4.96 -5.52
CA TYR A 52 4.66 4.50 -4.60
C TYR A 52 4.73 2.97 -4.57
N THR A 53 5.91 2.40 -4.31
CA THR A 53 6.11 0.96 -4.09
C THR A 53 6.89 0.75 -2.80
N ALA A 54 6.27 0.11 -1.81
CA ALA A 54 6.91 -0.29 -0.56
C ALA A 54 7.51 -1.69 -0.65
N LEU A 55 8.66 -1.89 0.01
CA LEU A 55 9.36 -3.14 0.18
C LEU A 55 9.01 -3.73 1.55
N GLY A 56 8.03 -4.62 1.56
CA GLY A 56 7.53 -5.26 2.76
C GLY A 56 6.41 -4.49 3.45
N LEU A 57 5.77 -5.18 4.40
CA LEU A 57 4.55 -4.72 5.05
C LEU A 57 4.79 -3.51 5.97
N ALA A 58 5.95 -3.43 6.61
CA ALA A 58 6.28 -2.34 7.52
C ALA A 58 6.29 -0.99 6.80
N GLU A 59 7.01 -0.90 5.68
CA GLU A 59 7.09 0.31 4.86
C GLU A 59 5.73 0.67 4.25
N ALA A 60 4.97 -0.34 3.80
CA ALA A 60 3.63 -0.14 3.26
C ALA A 60 2.68 0.50 4.28
N ARG A 61 2.75 0.09 5.55
CA ARG A 61 1.95 0.68 6.63
C ARG A 61 2.35 2.13 6.92
N THR A 62 3.65 2.42 6.92
CA THR A 62 4.15 3.78 7.12
C THR A 62 3.62 4.72 6.04
N PHE A 63 3.65 4.29 4.78
CA PHE A 63 3.13 5.09 3.67
C PHE A 63 1.64 5.41 3.82
N VAL A 64 0.79 4.41 4.08
CA VAL A 64 -0.66 4.62 4.23
C VAL A 64 -0.97 5.55 5.40
N ARG A 65 -0.23 5.46 6.51
CA ARG A 65 -0.39 6.39 7.65
C ARG A 65 0.03 7.81 7.29
N ALA A 66 1.13 7.98 6.57
CA ALA A 66 1.55 9.30 6.11
C ALA A 66 0.49 9.92 5.19
N TRP A 67 -0.06 9.13 4.25
CA TRP A 67 -1.14 9.56 3.37
C TRP A 67 -2.39 10.04 4.14
N GLN A 68 -2.83 9.25 5.13
CA GLN A 68 -3.94 9.60 6.03
C GLN A 68 -3.74 10.94 6.76
N LEU A 69 -2.51 11.27 7.12
CA LEU A 69 -2.18 12.51 7.80
C LEU A 69 -2.17 13.70 6.85
N CYS A 70 -1.72 13.51 5.60
CA CYS A 70 -1.72 14.56 4.57
C CYS A 70 -3.13 14.93 4.10
N GLU A 71 -4.02 13.95 3.89
CA GLU A 71 -5.40 14.19 3.41
C GLU A 71 -6.35 14.77 4.48
N ARG A 72 -5.92 14.79 5.75
CA ARG A 72 -6.68 15.36 6.88
C ARG A 72 -6.23 16.78 7.27
N GLY A 73 -5.27 17.34 6.54
CA GLY A 73 -4.71 18.68 6.75
C GLY A 73 -5.41 19.77 5.94
#